data_AF-A0A0F9C7H3-F1
#
_entry.id   AF-A0A0F9C7H3-F1
#
_cell.length_a   1.000
_cell.length_b   1.000
_cell.length_c   1.000
_cell.angle_alpha   90.00
_cell.angle_beta   90.00
_cell.angle_gamma   90.00
#
_symmetry.space_group_name_H-M   'P 1'
#
loop_
_entity.id
_entity.type
_entity.pdbx_description
1 polymer ?
#
loop_
_entity_poly.entity_id
_entity_poly.type
_entity_poly.pdbx_seq_one_letter_code
_entity_poly.pdbx_strand_id
1 'polypeptide(L)' 'ILRGLPIGMEIDCTGVIDHVGRSTGVAHGEIRGVEDGKLYATGSTTCIVMKLK' A
#
# COMPACT_ATOMS: atom_id res chain seq x y z
N ILE A 1 0.61 11.09 2.06
CA ILE A 1 1.97 11.40 1.53
C ILE A 1 2.76 12.02 2.67
N LEU A 2 3.98 11.52 2.96
CA LEU A 2 4.83 12.05 4.01
C LEU A 2 5.94 12.98 3.46
N ARG A 3 6.45 12.67 2.27
CA ARG A 3 7.56 13.37 1.61
C ARG A 3 7.48 13.16 0.11
N GLY A 4 8.10 14.08 -0.65
CA GLY A 4 8.17 13.98 -2.12
C GLY A 4 9.13 12.86 -2.55
N LEU A 5 8.75 12.10 -3.56
CA LEU A 5 9.61 11.11 -4.20
C LEU A 5 10.51 11.81 -5.25
N PRO A 6 11.83 11.66 -5.17
CA PRO A 6 12.73 12.12 -6.22
C PRO A 6 12.45 11.41 -7.55
N ILE A 7 12.58 12.14 -8.66
CA ILE A 7 12.43 11.55 -9.99
C ILE A 7 13.57 10.54 -10.23
N GLY A 8 13.22 9.37 -10.73
CA GLY A 8 14.17 8.30 -11.06
C GLY A 8 14.61 7.43 -9.88
N MET A 9 14.12 7.69 -8.67
CA MET A 9 14.36 6.82 -7.52
C MET A 9 13.57 5.50 -7.65
N GLU A 10 14.24 4.37 -7.44
CA GLU A 10 13.60 3.07 -7.32
C GLU A 10 12.88 2.94 -5.97
N ILE A 11 11.67 2.38 -6.00
CA ILE A 11 10.82 2.23 -4.82
C ILE A 11 10.29 0.80 -4.68
N ASP A 12 10.19 0.35 -3.44
CA ASP A 12 9.43 -0.83 -3.05
C ASP A 12 8.03 -0.42 -2.63
N CYS A 13 7.03 -1.04 -3.28
CA CYS A 13 5.62 -0.87 -2.96
C CYS A 13 5.10 -2.17 -2.34
N THR A 14 4.80 -2.14 -1.04
CA THR A 14 4.26 -3.31 -0.34
C THR A 14 2.83 -3.03 0.09
N GLY A 15 1.93 -3.98 -0.17
CA GLY A 15 0.55 -3.97 0.32
C GLY A 15 0.32 -5.11 1.30
N VAL A 16 -0.27 -4.81 2.44
CA VAL A 16 -0.64 -5.80 3.47
C VAL A 16 -2.10 -5.64 3.81
N ILE A 17 -2.78 -6.77 3.93
CA ILE A 17 -4.17 -6.80 4.36
C ILE A 17 -4.20 -6.82 5.89
N ASP A 18 -4.85 -5.83 6.49
CA ASP A 18 -5.02 -5.74 7.94
C ASP A 18 -6.13 -6.68 8.42
N HIS A 19 -7.24 -6.71 7.68
CA HIS A 19 -8.39 -7.53 8.00
C HIS A 19 -9.24 -7.82 6.76
N VAL A 20 -9.79 -9.03 6.69
CA VAL A 20 -10.82 -9.41 5.71
C VAL A 20 -12.03 -9.96 6.46
N GLY A 21 -13.15 -9.30 6.28
CA GLY A 21 -14.46 -9.76 6.72
C GLY A 21 -15.20 -10.50 5.60
N ARG A 22 -16.52 -10.71 5.82
CA ARG A 22 -17.35 -11.48 4.89
C ARG A 22 -17.55 -10.82 3.52
N SER A 23 -17.68 -9.49 3.48
CA SER A 23 -18.03 -8.74 2.26
C SER A 23 -17.07 -7.59 1.95
N THR A 24 -16.21 -7.23 2.91
CA THR A 24 -15.26 -6.13 2.79
C THR A 24 -13.95 -6.50 3.49
N GLY A 25 -12.86 -5.85 3.10
CA GLY A 25 -11.58 -5.92 3.80
C GLY A 25 -10.87 -4.58 3.76
N VAL A 26 -9.91 -4.38 4.66
CA VAL A 26 -9.05 -3.18 4.68
C VAL A 26 -7.61 -3.64 4.46
N ALA A 27 -6.94 -2.95 3.54
CA ALA A 27 -5.52 -3.13 3.29
C ALA A 27 -4.81 -1.78 3.39
N HIS A 28 -3.57 -1.81 3.88
CA HIS A 28 -2.66 -0.68 3.79
C HIS A 28 -1.53 -0.98 2.80
N GLY A 29 -1.01 0.07 2.19
CA GLY A 29 0.16 0.04 1.34
C GLY A 29 1.18 1.05 1.80
N GLU A 30 2.45 0.71 1.64
CA GLU A 30 3.59 1.57 1.90
C GLU A 30 4.46 1.69 0.64
N ILE A 31 5.05 2.88 0.46
CA ILE A 31 6.08 3.14 -0.54
C ILE A 31 7.37 3.48 0.19
N ARG A 32 8.42 2.68 -0.03
CA ARG A 32 9.76 2.90 0.54
C ARG A 32 10.81 3.05 -0.56
N GLY A 33 11.79 3.92 -0.36
CA GLY A 33 12.94 3.99 -1.26
C GLY A 33 13.81 2.75 -1.11
N VAL A 34 14.22 2.13 -2.21
CA VAL A 34 15.05 0.90 -2.17
C VAL A 34 16.44 1.22 -1.62
N GLU A 35 17.05 2.32 -2.10
CA GLU A 35 18.40 2.71 -1.69
C GLU A 35 18.48 3.21 -0.24
N ASP A 36 17.45 3.94 0.23
CA ASP A 36 17.51 4.65 1.51
C ASP A 36 16.59 4.08 2.60
N GLY A 37 15.74 3.11 2.26
CA GLY A 37 14.79 2.44 3.16
C GLY A 37 13.71 3.35 3.74
N LYS A 38 13.64 4.63 3.34
CA LYS A 38 12.74 5.60 3.96
C LYS A 38 11.32 5.42 3.46
N LEU A 39 10.36 5.63 4.36
CA LEU A 39 8.94 5.63 4.04
C LEU A 39 8.53 6.96 3.39
N TYR A 40 8.02 6.92 2.16
CA TYR A 40 7.62 8.11 1.42
C TYR A 40 6.11 8.37 1.48
N ALA A 41 5.32 7.32 1.40
CA ALA A 41 3.88 7.40 1.46
C ALA A 41 3.29 6.14 2.09
N THR A 42 2.16 6.32 2.76
CA THR A 42 1.23 5.25 3.10
C THR A 42 -0.13 5.57 2.48
N GLY A 43 -0.91 4.52 2.25
CA GLY A 43 -2.30 4.63 1.86
C GLY A 43 -3.06 3.44 2.43
N SER A 44 -4.36 3.59 2.63
CA SER A 44 -5.25 2.48 2.93
C SER A 44 -6.41 2.47 1.96
N THR A 45 -6.96 1.28 1.75
CA THR A 45 -8.13 1.09 0.91
C THR A 45 -9.07 0.09 1.53
N THR A 46 -10.36 0.34 1.37
CA THR A 46 -11.41 -0.62 1.70
C THR A 46 -11.82 -1.34 0.43
N CYS A 47 -11.57 -2.64 0.37
CA CYS A 47 -11.89 -3.51 -0.75
C CYS A 47 -13.23 -4.23 -0.52
N ILE A 48 -13.96 -4.52 -1.60
CA ILE A 48 -15.15 -5.38 -1.58
C ILE A 48 -14.74 -6.82 -1.94
N VAL A 49 -15.22 -7.80 -1.17
CA VAL A 49 -15.04 -9.23 -1.46
C VAL A 49 -16.17 -9.68 -2.38
N MET A 50 -15.83 -9.97 -3.64
CA MET A 50 -16.79 -10.40 -4.64
C MET A 50 -16.76 -11.92 -4.82
N LYS A 51 -17.92 -12.52 -5.11
CA LYS A 51 -18.00 -13.92 -5.52
C LYS A 51 -17.68 -14.04 -7.00
N LEU A 52 -16.78 -14.95 -7.35
CA LEU A 52 -16.58 -15.39 -8.73
C LEU A 52 -17.81 -16.20 -9.17
N LYS A 53 -18.24 -16.00 -10.42
CA LYS A 53 -19.33 -16.75 -11.05
C LYS A 53 -18.77 -17.91 -11.85
#